data_AF-A0A5M6CFG7-F1
#
_entry.id   AF-A0A5M6CFG7-F1
#
_cell.length_a   1.000
_cell.length_b   1.000
_cell.length_c   1.000
_cell.angle_alpha   90.00
_cell.angle_beta   90.00
_cell.angle_gamma   90.00
#
_symmetry.space_group_name_H-M   'P 1'
#
loop_
_entity.id
_entity.type
_entity.pdbx_description
1 polymer ?
#
loop_
_entity_poly.entity_id
_entity_poly.type
_entity_poly.pdbx_seq_one_letter_code
_entity_poly.pdbx_strand_id
1 'polypeptide(L)'
;MLSYPYIESLFQSVLNQSKAIKGHFHICPQFGHELNTDNLEEVLKFSFGDQYKEKQYPLALMMPPQSSGDYMEDYFKDEYEVTMMFLNASFQLPGNQIASLNPNTNTSQHRLLFDWHDMKRCAVMFIKTLQKVFNSTFHIKQNSNPLIEPVTMIGNDGVSGVILYFTLVLNESCTEDDYPSDFETTFQLPESVDSHPEHL
;
A
#
# COMPACT_ATOMS: atom_id res chain seq x y z
N MET A 1 -6.05 -6.26 18.54
CA MET A 1 -5.11 -6.25 17.42
C MET A 1 -5.28 -4.98 16.58
N LEU A 2 -4.34 -4.03 16.61
CA LEU A 2 -4.27 -2.85 15.74
C LEU A 2 -3.71 -3.27 14.37
N SER A 3 -4.44 -4.11 13.64
CA SER A 3 -3.96 -4.71 12.40
C SER A 3 -4.22 -3.82 11.17
N TYR A 4 -4.48 -4.43 10.01
CA TYR A 4 -4.75 -3.80 8.72
C TYR A 4 -5.71 -2.58 8.75
N PRO A 5 -6.85 -2.59 9.47
CA PRO A 5 -7.78 -1.45 9.50
C PRO A 5 -7.19 -0.18 10.11
N TYR A 6 -6.25 -0.35 11.07
CA TYR A 6 -5.56 0.77 11.68
C TYR A 6 -4.60 1.44 10.67
N ILE A 7 -3.81 0.63 9.95
CA ILE A 7 -2.89 1.12 8.91
C ILE A 7 -3.65 1.89 7.83
N GLU A 8 -4.75 1.31 7.33
CA GLU A 8 -5.64 1.97 6.36
C GLU A 8 -6.15 3.32 6.86
N SER A 9 -6.78 3.33 8.04
CA SER A 9 -7.39 4.54 8.61
C SER A 9 -6.36 5.63 8.86
N LEU A 10 -5.16 5.25 9.30
CA LEU A 10 -4.05 6.16 9.52
C LEU A 10 -3.56 6.76 8.20
N PHE A 11 -3.34 5.93 7.19
CA PHE A 11 -2.82 6.39 5.90
C PHE A 11 -3.84 7.28 5.19
N GLN A 12 -5.11 6.90 5.17
CA GLN A 12 -6.20 7.76 4.67
C GLN A 12 -6.19 9.11 5.40
N SER A 13 -6.07 9.10 6.72
CA SER A 13 -6.05 10.32 7.54
C SER A 13 -4.86 11.22 7.20
N VAL A 14 -3.66 10.65 7.02
CA VAL A 14 -2.45 11.40 6.61
C VAL A 14 -2.60 11.96 5.20
N LEU A 15 -3.10 11.15 4.25
CA LEU A 15 -3.24 11.55 2.85
C LEU A 15 -4.37 12.55 2.63
N ASN A 16 -5.42 12.56 3.46
CA ASN A 16 -6.45 13.59 3.48
C ASN A 16 -5.88 15.00 3.75
N GLN A 17 -4.79 15.09 4.52
CA GLN A 17 -4.11 16.37 4.79
C GLN A 17 -3.14 16.79 3.68
N SER A 18 -2.86 15.90 2.71
CA SER A 18 -1.98 16.21 1.59
C SER A 18 -2.61 17.23 0.65
N LYS A 19 -1.94 18.36 0.43
CA LYS A 19 -2.40 19.36 -0.55
C LYS A 19 -2.38 18.85 -2.00
N ALA A 20 -1.51 17.87 -2.28
CA ALA A 20 -1.36 17.29 -3.60
C ALA A 20 -2.34 16.13 -3.81
N ILE A 21 -2.33 15.15 -2.90
CA ILE A 21 -3.14 13.91 -3.01
C ILE A 21 -4.59 14.13 -2.55
N LYS A 22 -4.84 15.04 -1.60
CA LYS A 22 -6.18 15.41 -1.12
C LYS A 22 -7.06 14.22 -0.72
N GLY A 23 -6.46 13.18 -0.15
CA GLY A 23 -7.21 11.99 0.25
C GLY A 23 -7.55 11.01 -0.87
N HIS A 24 -7.06 11.23 -2.09
CA HIS A 24 -7.16 10.26 -3.19
C HIS A 24 -6.29 9.04 -2.88
N PHE A 25 -6.81 8.16 -2.04
CA PHE A 25 -6.16 6.97 -1.54
C PHE A 25 -7.04 5.75 -1.79
N HIS A 26 -6.44 4.66 -2.26
CA HIS A 26 -7.14 3.40 -2.50
C HIS A 26 -6.27 2.21 -2.10
N ILE A 27 -6.90 1.18 -1.55
CA ILE A 27 -6.26 -0.10 -1.25
C ILE A 27 -6.56 -1.05 -2.39
N CYS A 28 -5.52 -1.73 -2.87
CA CYS A 28 -5.57 -2.70 -3.95
C CYS A 28 -5.66 -4.13 -3.37
N PRO A 29 -6.84 -4.66 -3.02
CA PRO A 29 -6.97 -5.94 -2.32
C PRO A 29 -6.42 -7.14 -3.10
N GLN A 30 -6.33 -7.06 -4.44
CA GLN A 30 -5.89 -8.16 -5.29
C GLN A 30 -4.39 -8.08 -5.63
N PHE A 31 -3.56 -7.54 -4.73
CA PHE A 31 -2.11 -7.41 -4.94
C PHE A 31 -1.73 -6.74 -6.26
N GLY A 32 -2.55 -5.80 -6.71
CA GLY A 32 -2.30 -5.07 -7.96
C GLY A 32 -2.87 -5.72 -9.21
N HIS A 33 -3.54 -6.88 -9.13
CA HIS A 33 -4.25 -7.45 -10.29
C HIS A 33 -5.37 -6.54 -10.80
N GLU A 34 -5.99 -5.75 -9.91
CA GLU A 34 -6.94 -4.71 -10.31
C GLU A 34 -6.29 -3.47 -10.94
N LEU A 35 -4.96 -3.42 -11.02
CA LEU A 35 -4.25 -2.36 -11.75
C LEU A 35 -3.98 -2.72 -13.21
N ASN A 36 -4.53 -3.84 -13.68
CA ASN A 36 -4.63 -4.08 -15.12
C ASN A 36 -5.58 -3.07 -15.76
N THR A 37 -5.30 -2.71 -17.02
CA THR A 37 -5.88 -1.59 -17.78
C THR A 37 -7.39 -1.37 -17.61
N ASP A 38 -8.18 -2.42 -17.76
CA ASP A 38 -9.64 -2.31 -17.69
C ASP A 38 -10.11 -2.01 -16.26
N ASN A 39 -9.36 -2.50 -15.28
CA ASN A 39 -9.70 -2.44 -13.87
C ASN A 39 -9.17 -1.17 -13.20
N LEU A 40 -8.02 -0.61 -13.61
CA LEU A 40 -7.48 0.62 -12.99
C LEU A 40 -8.45 1.80 -13.18
N GLU A 41 -9.07 1.90 -14.36
CA GLU A 41 -10.08 2.91 -14.62
C GLU A 41 -11.34 2.72 -13.75
N GLU A 42 -11.77 1.48 -13.53
CA GLU A 42 -12.91 1.16 -12.68
C GLU A 42 -12.61 1.39 -11.20
N VAL A 43 -11.42 0.99 -10.74
CA VAL A 43 -10.87 1.26 -9.41
C VAL A 43 -10.90 2.76 -9.10
N LEU A 44 -10.50 3.58 -10.08
CA LEU A 44 -10.53 5.03 -9.94
C LEU A 44 -11.95 5.60 -9.83
N LYS A 45 -12.92 5.06 -10.58
CA LYS A 45 -14.32 5.51 -10.48
C LYS A 45 -14.96 5.09 -9.15
N PHE A 46 -14.69 3.87 -8.70
CA PHE A 46 -15.30 3.31 -7.50
C PHE A 46 -14.80 3.98 -6.22
N SER A 47 -13.52 4.37 -6.18
CA SER A 47 -12.89 4.97 -4.99
C SER A 47 -13.47 6.32 -4.58
N PHE A 48 -14.11 7.05 -5.50
CA PHE A 48 -14.67 8.38 -5.24
C PHE A 48 -16.21 8.39 -5.31
N GLY A 49 -16.84 7.28 -5.70
CA GLY A 49 -18.28 7.16 -5.88
C GLY A 49 -18.81 7.88 -7.12
N ASP A 50 -20.09 7.67 -7.44
CA ASP A 50 -20.77 8.19 -8.65
C ASP A 50 -20.79 9.72 -8.79
N GLN A 51 -20.36 10.45 -7.75
CA GLN A 51 -20.30 11.91 -7.75
C GLN A 51 -19.12 12.46 -8.57
N TYR A 52 -18.08 11.66 -8.79
CA TYR A 52 -16.90 12.08 -9.56
C TYR A 52 -16.85 11.33 -10.89
N LYS A 53 -17.37 11.98 -11.94
CA LYS A 53 -17.35 11.45 -13.32
C LYS A 53 -15.97 11.49 -13.99
N GLU A 54 -14.98 12.10 -13.35
CA GLU A 54 -13.67 12.38 -13.96
C GLU A 54 -12.52 11.74 -13.15
N LYS A 55 -11.51 11.25 -13.87
CA LYS A 55 -10.28 10.68 -13.27
C LYS A 55 -9.61 11.73 -12.38
N GLN A 56 -9.35 11.37 -11.12
CA GLN A 56 -8.71 12.27 -10.16
C GLN A 56 -7.27 11.87 -9.91
N TYR A 57 -6.37 12.71 -10.40
CA TYR A 57 -4.93 12.63 -10.17
C TYR A 57 -4.45 13.92 -9.48
N PRO A 58 -3.32 13.87 -8.75
CA PRO A 58 -2.54 12.67 -8.42
C PRO A 58 -3.27 11.77 -7.40
N LEU A 59 -2.95 10.47 -7.41
CA LEU A 59 -3.57 9.46 -6.55
C LEU A 59 -2.50 8.64 -5.81
N ALA A 60 -2.87 8.07 -4.67
CA ALA A 60 -2.07 7.15 -3.89
C ALA A 60 -2.74 5.77 -3.84
N LEU A 61 -2.00 4.71 -4.13
CA LEU A 61 -2.44 3.32 -3.98
C LEU A 61 -1.62 2.63 -2.90
N MET A 62 -2.20 1.66 -2.22
CA MET A 62 -1.50 0.76 -1.33
C MET A 62 -1.84 -0.68 -1.68
N MET A 63 -0.81 -1.50 -1.88
CA MET A 63 -0.97 -2.95 -1.93
C MET A 63 -1.28 -3.49 -0.52
N PRO A 64 -1.95 -4.64 -0.38
CA PRO A 64 -2.21 -5.22 0.93
C PRO A 64 -0.85 -5.43 1.60
N PRO A 65 -0.61 -4.84 2.78
CA PRO A 65 0.70 -4.94 3.40
C PRO A 65 0.94 -6.38 3.83
N GLN A 66 2.19 -6.82 3.78
CA GLN A 66 2.57 -8.18 4.16
C GLN A 66 3.08 -8.17 5.59
N SER A 67 2.42 -8.91 6.49
CA SER A 67 2.88 -9.05 7.87
C SER A 67 3.89 -10.18 8.01
N SER A 68 4.92 -9.94 8.81
CA SER A 68 5.87 -10.93 9.29
C SER A 68 6.24 -10.59 10.73
N GLY A 69 6.57 -11.56 11.57
CA GLY A 69 6.85 -11.29 12.97
C GLY A 69 7.38 -12.51 13.69
N ASP A 70 7.84 -12.30 14.91
CA ASP A 70 8.07 -13.41 15.83
C ASP A 70 6.75 -13.72 16.54
N TYR A 71 6.14 -14.83 16.14
CA TYR A 71 4.84 -15.27 16.65
C TYR A 71 4.95 -16.26 17.81
N MET A 72 6.17 -16.53 18.27
CA MET A 72 6.46 -17.61 19.24
C MET A 72 6.78 -17.08 20.64
N GLU A 73 6.87 -15.75 20.83
CA GLU A 73 7.15 -15.10 22.10
C GLU A 73 5.92 -14.35 22.65
N ASP A 74 5.86 -14.15 23.98
CA ASP A 74 4.77 -13.42 24.66
C ASP A 74 4.62 -11.95 24.21
N TYR A 75 5.60 -11.43 23.46
CA TYR A 75 5.61 -10.09 22.89
C TYR A 75 5.66 -10.14 21.36
N PHE A 76 4.55 -9.77 20.72
CA PHE A 76 4.46 -9.77 19.27
C PHE A 76 5.05 -8.48 18.71
N LYS A 77 6.10 -8.66 17.91
CA LYS A 77 6.61 -7.63 17.03
C LYS A 77 6.17 -7.95 15.61
N ASP A 78 5.10 -7.30 15.16
CA ASP A 78 4.67 -7.38 13.78
C ASP A 78 5.42 -6.35 12.94
N GLU A 79 6.04 -6.83 11.86
CA GLU A 79 6.61 -6.03 10.81
C GLU A 79 5.72 -6.11 9.56
N TYR A 80 5.28 -4.96 9.08
CA TYR A 80 4.46 -4.84 7.89
C TYR A 80 5.29 -4.25 6.74
N GLU A 81 5.50 -5.04 5.69
CA GLU A 81 6.07 -4.55 4.44
C GLU A 81 4.97 -3.85 3.64
N VAL A 82 5.16 -2.54 3.43
CA VAL A 82 4.20 -1.68 2.75
C VAL A 82 4.73 -1.30 1.39
N THR A 83 3.91 -1.52 0.37
CA THR A 83 4.12 -1.00 -0.99
C THR A 83 3.04 0.02 -1.32
N MET A 84 3.46 1.26 -1.54
CA MET A 84 2.60 2.36 -1.94
C MET A 84 2.98 2.89 -3.31
N MET A 85 2.00 3.34 -4.09
CA MET A 85 2.23 3.98 -5.39
C MET A 85 1.67 5.40 -5.36
N PHE A 86 2.44 6.36 -5.83
CA PHE A 86 2.01 7.75 -6.01
C PHE A 86 2.02 8.05 -7.49
N LEU A 87 0.84 8.20 -8.08
CA LEU A 87 0.66 8.16 -9.53
C LEU A 87 -0.01 9.44 -10.04
N ASN A 88 0.35 9.79 -11.26
CA ASN A 88 -0.26 10.81 -12.09
C ASN A 88 -0.65 10.19 -13.44
N ALA A 89 -1.71 10.70 -14.09
CA ALA A 89 -2.08 10.25 -15.43
C ALA A 89 -0.97 10.62 -16.40
N SER A 90 -0.38 9.67 -17.13
CA SER A 90 0.64 10.04 -18.11
C SER A 90 0.00 10.75 -19.30
N PHE A 91 0.69 11.74 -19.85
CA PHE A 91 0.49 12.19 -21.22
C PHE A 91 1.79 11.99 -21.98
N GLN A 92 1.80 11.05 -22.93
CA GLN A 92 2.93 10.89 -23.82
C GLN A 92 2.67 11.69 -25.10
N LEU A 93 3.30 12.86 -25.22
CA LEU A 93 3.43 13.51 -26.53
C LEU A 93 4.53 12.82 -27.34
N PRO A 94 4.34 12.62 -28.65
CA PRO A 94 5.45 12.29 -29.54
C PRO A 94 6.54 13.39 -29.41
N GLY A 95 7.76 13.01 -29.04
CA GLY A 95 8.92 13.91 -29.12
C GLY A 95 9.25 14.78 -27.89
N ASN A 96 8.85 14.40 -26.67
CA ASN A 96 9.41 14.97 -25.41
C ASN A 96 9.12 16.48 -25.17
N GLN A 97 7.99 17.00 -25.66
CA GLN A 97 7.59 18.40 -25.46
C GLN A 97 6.94 18.63 -24.08
N ILE A 98 7.04 19.86 -23.55
CA ILE A 98 6.42 20.29 -22.28
C ILE A 98 5.02 20.82 -22.63
N ALA A 99 3.98 20.31 -21.99
CA ALA A 99 2.65 20.87 -22.18
C ALA A 99 1.87 20.97 -20.85
N SER A 100 0.77 21.71 -20.84
CA SER A 100 -0.05 22.06 -19.67
C SER A 100 -1.33 21.22 -19.61
N LEU A 101 -1.67 20.58 -18.48
CA LEU A 101 -2.88 19.76 -18.20
C LEU A 101 -3.97 19.79 -19.29
N ASN A 102 -4.26 18.64 -19.91
CA ASN A 102 -5.30 18.58 -20.94
C ASN A 102 -6.68 18.78 -20.27
N PRO A 103 -7.40 19.90 -20.52
CA PRO A 103 -8.69 20.14 -19.89
C PRO A 103 -9.77 19.15 -20.33
N ASN A 104 -9.55 18.41 -21.43
CA ASN A 104 -10.52 17.47 -21.98
C ASN A 104 -10.29 16.01 -21.52
N THR A 105 -9.11 15.67 -20.99
CA THR A 105 -8.74 14.29 -20.66
C THR A 105 -8.17 14.09 -19.25
N ASN A 106 -7.95 15.17 -18.48
CA ASN A 106 -7.31 15.14 -17.15
C ASN A 106 -5.95 14.41 -17.13
N THR A 107 -5.20 14.43 -18.25
CA THR A 107 -3.87 13.83 -18.35
C THR A 107 -2.77 14.83 -17.97
N SER A 108 -1.72 14.37 -17.26
CA SER A 108 -0.56 15.19 -16.92
C SER A 108 0.27 15.44 -18.16
N GLN A 109 0.31 16.67 -18.64
CA GLN A 109 1.13 17.05 -19.79
C GLN A 109 2.60 17.37 -19.43
N HIS A 110 2.98 17.12 -18.18
CA HIS A 110 4.36 17.28 -17.72
C HIS A 110 5.28 16.25 -18.40
N ARG A 111 6.56 16.60 -18.53
CA ARG A 111 7.56 15.59 -18.89
C ARG A 111 7.62 14.57 -17.77
N LEU A 112 7.79 13.31 -18.14
CA LEU A 112 7.88 12.18 -17.22
C LEU A 112 8.83 12.41 -16.03
N LEU A 113 9.98 13.05 -16.26
CA LEU A 113 10.94 13.40 -15.22
C LEU A 113 10.37 14.34 -14.14
N PHE A 114 9.49 15.26 -14.52
CA PHE A 114 8.82 16.16 -13.59
C PHE A 114 7.70 15.44 -12.83
N ASP A 115 6.94 14.56 -13.48
CA ASP A 115 5.97 13.73 -12.77
C ASP A 115 6.64 12.83 -11.72
N TRP A 116 7.77 12.21 -12.07
CA TRP A 116 8.57 11.45 -11.11
C TRP A 116 9.09 12.32 -9.96
N HIS A 117 9.58 13.52 -10.26
CA HIS A 117 10.05 14.45 -9.23
C HIS A 117 8.92 14.84 -8.27
N ASP A 118 7.74 15.19 -8.81
CA ASP A 118 6.61 15.65 -8.03
C ASP A 118 5.98 14.51 -7.21
N MET A 119 5.86 13.32 -7.78
CA MET A 119 5.37 12.14 -7.06
C MET A 119 6.37 11.64 -6.02
N LYS A 120 7.68 11.70 -6.30
CA LYS A 120 8.72 11.49 -5.28
C LYS A 120 8.58 12.45 -4.12
N ARG A 121 8.34 13.75 -4.40
CA ARG A 121 8.10 14.73 -3.35
C ARG A 121 6.87 14.38 -2.52
N CYS A 122 5.79 13.92 -3.15
CA CYS A 122 4.60 13.46 -2.44
C CYS A 122 4.91 12.28 -1.51
N ALA A 123 5.58 11.24 -2.01
CA ALA A 123 6.00 10.07 -1.23
C ALA A 123 6.89 10.44 -0.04
N VAL A 124 7.89 11.31 -0.25
CA VAL A 124 8.76 11.80 0.83
C VAL A 124 7.99 12.59 1.87
N MET A 125 7.06 13.46 1.46
CA MET A 125 6.24 14.23 2.38
C MET A 125 5.28 13.34 3.16
N PHE A 126 4.73 12.29 2.54
CA PHE A 126 3.94 11.28 3.21
C PHE A 126 4.74 10.60 4.32
N ILE A 127 5.91 10.01 4.03
CA ILE A 127 6.77 9.38 5.05
C ILE A 127 7.13 10.35 6.18
N LYS A 128 7.53 11.59 5.85
CA LYS A 128 7.87 12.59 6.86
C LYS A 128 6.69 12.97 7.74
N THR A 129 5.48 12.96 7.19
CA THR A 129 4.26 13.27 7.95
C THR A 129 3.87 12.08 8.82
N LEU A 130 3.98 10.87 8.27
CA LEU A 130 3.75 9.62 8.98
C LEU A 130 4.72 9.47 10.18
N GLN A 131 5.99 9.86 10.01
CA GLN A 131 6.98 9.90 11.10
C GLN A 131 6.61 10.80 12.27
N LYS A 132 5.83 11.86 12.04
CA LYS A 132 5.41 12.80 13.10
C LYS A 132 4.27 12.24 13.97
N VAL A 133 3.55 11.24 13.47
CA VAL A 133 2.43 10.62 14.18
C VAL A 133 2.81 9.30 14.84
N PHE A 134 4.04 8.83 14.64
CA PHE A 134 4.57 7.63 15.28
C PHE A 134 4.75 7.76 16.78
N ASN A 135 4.67 6.61 17.44
CA ASN A 135 4.89 6.43 18.87
C ASN A 135 5.66 5.13 19.12
N SER A 136 5.82 4.72 20.38
CA SER A 136 6.54 3.48 20.74
C SER A 136 5.86 2.20 20.24
N THR A 137 4.56 2.27 19.95
CA THR A 137 3.73 1.14 19.50
C THR A 137 3.79 1.00 17.98
N PHE A 138 3.88 2.11 17.23
CA PHE A 138 3.81 2.11 15.78
C PHE A 138 4.85 3.06 15.18
N HIS A 139 5.81 2.51 14.43
CA HIS A 139 6.93 3.26 13.86
C HIS A 139 7.49 2.62 12.57
N ILE A 140 8.25 3.37 11.77
CA ILE A 140 9.04 2.78 10.67
C ILE A 140 10.23 2.03 11.26
N LYS A 141 10.49 0.81 10.77
CA LYS A 141 11.60 -0.04 11.21
C LYS A 141 12.94 0.72 11.12
N GLN A 142 13.63 0.83 12.25
CA GLN A 142 14.96 1.42 12.30
C GLN A 142 15.90 0.58 11.42
N ASN A 143 16.67 1.25 10.56
CA ASN A 143 17.56 0.67 9.54
C ASN A 143 16.90 0.10 8.28
N SER A 144 15.56 0.15 8.16
CA SER A 144 14.92 0.05 6.85
C SER A 144 14.92 1.45 6.23
N ASN A 145 15.66 1.64 5.13
CA ASN A 145 15.59 2.88 4.39
C ASN A 145 14.41 2.78 3.41
N PRO A 146 13.44 3.71 3.45
CA PRO A 146 12.38 3.72 2.45
C PRO A 146 12.99 3.81 1.05
N LEU A 147 12.56 2.92 0.17
CA LEU A 147 12.99 2.87 -1.23
C LEU A 147 11.94 3.56 -2.09
N ILE A 148 12.38 4.42 -3.01
CA ILE A 148 11.49 5.09 -3.97
C ILE A 148 11.99 4.83 -5.38
N GLU A 149 11.14 4.23 -6.20
CA GLU A 149 11.46 3.86 -7.59
C GLU A 149 10.50 4.56 -8.56
N PRO A 150 10.98 5.11 -9.68
CA PRO A 150 10.11 5.69 -10.69
C PRO A 150 9.30 4.61 -11.41
N VAL A 151 8.05 4.93 -11.76
CA VAL A 151 7.18 4.07 -12.57
C VAL A 151 6.58 4.85 -13.73
N THR A 152 6.45 4.18 -14.87
CA THR A 152 5.95 4.75 -16.14
C THR A 152 4.77 4.01 -16.74
N MET A 153 4.49 2.82 -16.21
CA MET A 153 3.37 1.98 -16.62
C MET A 153 2.98 1.09 -15.46
N ILE A 154 1.69 0.82 -15.35
CA ILE A 154 1.13 -0.25 -14.52
C ILE A 154 0.13 -1.00 -15.38
N GLY A 155 0.28 -2.31 -15.51
CA GLY A 155 -0.44 -3.07 -16.54
C GLY A 155 -0.14 -2.52 -17.94
N ASN A 156 -1.19 -2.19 -18.70
CA ASN A 156 -1.05 -1.50 -19.99
C ASN A 156 -1.35 0.01 -19.92
N ASP A 157 -1.61 0.57 -18.72
CA ASP A 157 -1.90 1.99 -18.58
C ASP A 157 -0.62 2.82 -18.48
N GLY A 158 -0.58 3.88 -19.29
CA GLY A 158 0.43 4.92 -19.16
C GLY A 158 0.18 5.75 -17.91
N VAL A 159 0.87 5.44 -16.83
CA VAL A 159 0.90 6.24 -15.59
C VAL A 159 2.30 6.79 -15.35
N SER A 160 2.42 7.88 -14.62
CA SER A 160 3.72 8.47 -14.32
C SER A 160 3.81 8.78 -12.84
N GLY A 161 4.83 8.27 -12.17
CA GLY A 161 4.94 8.48 -10.73
C GLY A 161 6.05 7.69 -10.06
N VAL A 162 5.82 7.30 -8.82
CA VAL A 162 6.79 6.50 -8.05
C VAL A 162 6.12 5.41 -7.23
N ILE A 163 6.88 4.36 -6.94
CA ILE A 163 6.55 3.34 -5.94
C ILE A 163 7.42 3.61 -4.71
N LEU A 164 6.81 3.55 -3.54
CA LEU A 164 7.42 3.71 -2.23
C LEU A 164 7.32 2.39 -1.47
N TYR A 165 8.47 1.85 -1.05
CA TYR A 165 8.56 0.67 -0.21
C TYR A 165 9.10 1.06 1.17
N PHE A 166 8.48 0.57 2.24
CA PHE A 166 8.97 0.76 3.61
C PHE A 166 8.39 -0.30 4.55
N THR A 167 9.06 -0.49 5.69
CA THR A 167 8.61 -1.44 6.72
C THR A 167 8.09 -0.67 7.93
N LEU A 168 6.86 -0.99 8.36
CA LEU A 168 6.30 -0.56 9.63
C LEU A 168 6.54 -1.63 10.69
N VAL A 169 6.68 -1.20 11.92
CA VAL A 169 6.73 -2.06 13.11
C VAL A 169 5.57 -1.67 13.99
N LEU A 170 4.75 -2.66 14.32
CA LEU A 170 3.70 -2.58 15.30
C LEU A 170 4.05 -3.50 16.47
N ASN A 171 4.11 -2.93 17.66
CA ASN A 171 4.38 -3.64 18.90
C ASN A 171 3.06 -3.84 19.65
N GLU A 172 2.60 -5.08 19.79
CA GLU A 172 1.34 -5.39 20.49
C GLU A 172 1.56 -6.41 21.62
N SER A 173 0.75 -6.28 22.68
CA SER A 173 0.64 -7.31 23.72
C SER A 173 -0.29 -8.42 23.26
N CYS A 174 0.12 -9.68 23.45
CA CYS A 174 -0.69 -10.85 23.09
C CYS A 174 -2.00 -10.92 23.93
N THR A 175 -3.10 -11.29 23.28
CA THR A 175 -4.24 -11.94 23.92
C THR A 175 -4.61 -13.17 23.10
N GLU A 176 -4.58 -14.35 23.72
CA GLU A 176 -5.03 -15.62 23.12
C GLU A 176 -6.56 -15.68 23.14
N ASP A 177 -7.20 -14.85 22.32
CA ASP A 177 -8.67 -14.74 22.31
C ASP A 177 -9.34 -15.86 21.48
N ASP A 178 -8.63 -16.44 20.52
CA ASP A 178 -9.19 -17.42 19.57
C ASP A 178 -9.20 -18.87 20.09
N TYR A 179 -8.41 -19.18 21.12
CA TYR A 179 -8.37 -20.52 21.74
C TYR A 179 -8.92 -20.48 23.16
N PRO A 180 -9.71 -21.49 23.57
CA PRO A 180 -10.11 -21.63 24.96
C PRO A 180 -8.90 -21.73 25.88
N SER A 181 -8.99 -21.14 27.08
CA SER A 181 -7.91 -21.16 28.08
C SER A 181 -7.50 -22.57 28.53
N ASP A 182 -8.31 -23.59 28.24
CA ASP A 182 -8.05 -25.00 28.55
C ASP A 182 -7.60 -25.82 27.32
N PHE A 183 -7.34 -25.19 26.16
CA PHE A 183 -6.96 -25.86 24.92
C PHE A 183 -5.74 -26.77 25.09
N GLU A 184 -4.67 -26.31 25.75
CA GLU A 184 -3.45 -27.10 25.97
C GLU A 184 -3.71 -28.40 26.75
N THR A 185 -4.70 -28.37 27.64
CA THR A 185 -5.03 -29.53 28.50
C THR A 185 -6.05 -30.48 27.87
N THR A 186 -6.79 -30.02 26.88
CA THR A 186 -7.89 -30.76 26.23
C THR A 186 -7.52 -31.26 24.83
N PHE A 187 -6.53 -30.65 24.19
CA PHE A 187 -6.07 -31.03 22.86
C PHE A 187 -5.30 -32.36 22.91
N GLN A 188 -5.78 -33.35 22.14
CA GLN A 188 -5.11 -34.62 21.93
C GLN A 188 -4.49 -34.66 20.54
N LEU A 189 -3.19 -34.94 20.47
CA LEU A 189 -2.52 -35.18 19.20
C LEU A 189 -3.14 -36.40 18.51
N PRO A 190 -3.40 -36.34 17.20
CA PRO A 190 -3.83 -37.51 16.46
C PRO A 190 -2.76 -38.61 16.58
N GLU A 191 -3.18 -39.84 16.87
CA GLU A 191 -2.29 -40.99 16.86
C GLU A 191 -1.63 -41.10 15.48
N SER A 192 -0.31 -41.22 15.44
CA SER A 192 0.44 -41.29 14.19
C SER A 192 0.05 -42.57 13.44
N VAL A 193 -0.75 -42.45 12.38
CA VAL A 193 -0.94 -43.52 11.39
C VAL A 193 -0.16 -43.14 10.15
N ASP A 194 1.16 -43.13 10.26
CA ASP A 194 2.01 -43.15 9.06
C ASP A 194 2.13 -44.59 8.59
N SER A 195 1.04 -45.10 8.01
CA SER A 195 1.05 -46.35 7.25
C SER A 195 1.22 -46.01 5.78
N HIS A 196 2.33 -45.37 5.41
CA HIS A 196 2.71 -45.34 4.00
C HIS A 196 3.23 -46.74 3.62
N PRO A 197 2.62 -47.44 2.64
CA PRO A 197 3.16 -48.71 2.18
C PRO A 197 4.54 -48.46 1.58
N GLU A 198 5.56 -49.18 2.05
CA GLU A 198 6.85 -49.22 1.37
C GLU A 198 6.61 -49.70 -0.07
N HIS A 199 6.92 -48.85 -1.05
CA HIS A 199 6.90 -49.24 -2.45
C HIS A 199 8.06 -50.24 -2.68
N LEU A 200 7.72 -51.53 -2.78
CA LEU A 200 8.61 -52.61 -3.23
C LEU A 200 8.97 -52.48 -4.72
#